data_AF-A0A5C5UXY2-F1
#
_entry.id   AF-A0A5C5UXY2-F1
#
_cell.length_a   1.000
_cell.length_b   1.000
_cell.length_c   1.000
_cell.angle_alpha   90.00
_cell.angle_beta   90.00
_cell.angle_gamma   90.00
#
_symmetry.space_group_name_H-M   'P 1'
#
loop_
_entity.id
_entity.type
_entity.pdbx_description
1 polymer ?
#
loop_
_entity_poly.entity_id
_entity_poly.type
_entity_poly.pdbx_seq_one_letter_code
_entity_poly.pdbx_strand_id
1 'polypeptide(L)'
;MPKHRYPPRAHYAVRRRGATIVEFALTAPILLMLVFAGIEFSRANMLLHTAAISATEGARKGIVSGATAKDVKEAAFAELQPLGIRSARVIVKPDEINPETDMITVGVCVPLTTDNFYMTPKFFLGEDVIKVVSITREAKSGKDAKAKAAAATKSVAADLAGGLGDAIGDVLDDLLPGLPLGGDDDDDDD
;
A
#
# COMPACT_ATOMS: atom_id res chain seq x y z
N MET A 1 10.53 79.96 -42.22
CA MET A 1 9.46 78.93 -42.14
C MET A 1 9.82 77.94 -41.04
N PRO A 2 9.04 77.80 -39.96
CA PRO A 2 9.31 76.81 -38.92
C PRO A 2 8.77 75.43 -39.36
N LYS A 3 9.63 74.43 -39.29
CA LYS A 3 9.33 73.02 -39.63
C LYS A 3 8.61 72.37 -38.45
N HIS A 4 7.31 72.12 -38.62
CA HIS A 4 6.47 71.43 -37.65
C HIS A 4 6.94 69.98 -37.48
N ARG A 5 7.60 69.69 -36.37
CA ARG A 5 7.95 68.31 -35.95
C ARG A 5 6.74 67.67 -35.31
N TYR A 6 6.25 66.58 -35.88
CA TYR A 6 5.27 65.72 -35.21
C TYR A 6 5.95 65.01 -34.02
N PRO A 7 5.30 64.91 -32.86
CA PRO A 7 5.85 64.16 -31.74
C PRO A 7 5.89 62.65 -32.09
N PRO A 8 6.92 61.93 -31.65
CA PRO A 8 6.97 60.48 -31.84
C PRO A 8 5.83 59.83 -31.05
N ARG A 9 5.02 59.02 -31.75
CA ARG A 9 4.01 58.18 -31.10
C ARG A 9 4.74 57.12 -30.28
N ALA A 10 4.69 57.25 -28.95
CA ALA A 10 5.17 56.23 -28.04
C ALA A 10 4.31 54.96 -28.25
N HIS A 11 4.86 53.97 -28.94
CA HIS A 11 4.29 52.64 -28.94
C HIS A 11 4.44 52.08 -27.53
N TYR A 12 3.32 52.00 -26.80
CA TYR A 12 3.26 51.25 -25.54
C TYR A 12 3.57 49.78 -25.89
N ALA A 13 4.82 49.37 -25.69
CA ALA A 13 5.20 47.98 -25.74
C ALA A 13 4.43 47.27 -24.63
N VAL A 14 3.32 46.62 -24.99
CA VAL A 14 2.50 45.83 -24.07
C VAL A 14 3.44 44.83 -23.39
N ARG A 15 3.68 45.05 -22.10
CA ARG A 15 4.58 44.23 -21.29
C ARG A 15 3.99 42.81 -21.19
N ARG A 16 4.48 41.91 -22.05
CA ARG A 16 4.08 40.48 -22.08
C ARG A 16 4.38 39.72 -20.77
N ARG A 17 5.18 40.31 -19.87
CA ARG A 17 5.51 39.73 -18.55
C ARG A 17 4.27 39.46 -17.69
N GLY A 18 3.23 40.29 -17.79
CA GLY A 18 1.98 40.06 -17.05
C GLY A 18 1.24 38.81 -17.51
N ALA A 19 1.16 38.60 -18.84
CA ALA A 19 0.55 37.41 -19.42
C ALA A 19 1.28 36.12 -19.01
N THR A 20 2.62 36.12 -19.07
CA THR A 20 3.42 34.96 -18.66
C THR A 20 3.23 34.58 -17.18
N ILE A 21 3.06 35.57 -16.29
CA ILE A 21 2.78 35.30 -14.87
C ILE A 21 1.42 34.63 -14.70
N VAL A 22 0.40 35.07 -15.44
CA VAL A 22 -0.95 34.47 -15.39
C VAL A 22 -0.96 33.06 -15.96
N GLU A 23 -0.26 32.84 -17.08
CA GLU A 23 -0.09 31.51 -17.68
C GLU A 23 0.59 30.54 -16.69
N PHE A 24 1.65 30.99 -16.03
CA PHE A 24 2.32 30.19 -15.00
C PHE A 24 1.41 29.93 -13.79
N ALA A 25 0.68 30.94 -13.32
CA ALA A 25 -0.24 30.81 -12.19
C ALA A 25 -1.36 29.78 -12.44
N LEU A 26 -1.81 29.63 -13.69
CA LEU A 26 -2.82 28.64 -14.06
C LEU A 26 -2.23 27.24 -14.27
N THR A 27 -1.03 27.15 -14.85
CA THR A 27 -0.41 25.86 -15.20
C THR A 27 0.33 25.21 -14.04
N ALA A 28 0.97 25.99 -13.17
CA ALA A 28 1.77 25.48 -12.06
C ALA A 28 0.96 24.63 -11.07
N PRO A 29 -0.27 25.00 -10.64
CA PRO A 29 -1.06 24.15 -9.74
C PRO A 29 -1.40 22.78 -10.34
N ILE A 30 -1.74 22.74 -11.63
CA ILE A 30 -2.05 21.50 -12.35
C ILE A 30 -0.80 20.62 -12.44
N LEU A 31 0.34 21.23 -12.81
CA LEU A 31 1.62 20.52 -12.89
C LEU A 31 2.01 19.94 -11.52
N LEU A 32 1.90 20.72 -10.45
CA LEU A 32 2.21 20.28 -9.10
C LEU A 32 1.30 19.14 -8.64
N MET A 33 0.01 19.20 -8.95
CA MET A 33 -0.92 18.10 -8.68
C MET A 33 -0.48 16.80 -9.37
N LEU A 34 -0.10 16.86 -10.65
CA LEU A 34 0.35 15.69 -11.40
C LEU A 34 1.68 15.14 -10.87
N VAL A 35 2.60 16.02 -10.46
CA VAL A 35 3.88 15.61 -9.86
C VAL A 35 3.64 14.90 -8.52
N PHE A 36 2.81 15.44 -7.65
CA PHE A 36 2.49 14.80 -6.37
C PHE A 36 1.76 13.48 -6.54
N ALA A 37 0.77 13.42 -7.44
CA ALA A 37 0.10 12.17 -7.80
C ALA A 37 1.09 11.12 -8.33
N GLY A 38 2.05 11.53 -9.17
CA GLY A 38 3.10 10.65 -9.68
C GLY A 38 4.03 10.12 -8.59
N ILE A 39 4.40 10.95 -7.60
CA ILE A 39 5.22 10.52 -6.45
C ILE A 39 4.46 9.52 -5.58
N GLU A 40 3.19 9.79 -5.25
CA GLU A 40 2.35 8.87 -4.48
C GLU A 40 2.19 7.53 -5.21
N PHE A 41 1.87 7.57 -6.51
CA PHE A 41 1.72 6.37 -7.32
C PHE A 41 3.02 5.56 -7.42
N SER A 42 4.16 6.23 -7.59
CA SER A 42 5.47 5.58 -7.62
C SER A 42 5.76 4.86 -6.30
N ARG A 43 5.48 5.50 -5.16
CA ARG A 43 5.69 4.89 -3.85
C ARG A 43 4.73 3.72 -3.62
N ALA A 44 3.45 3.85 -3.96
CA ALA A 44 2.47 2.78 -3.86
C ALA A 44 2.89 1.55 -4.69
N ASN A 45 3.34 1.77 -5.93
CA ASN A 45 3.80 0.69 -6.80
C ASN A 45 5.08 0.03 -6.26
N MET A 46 5.98 0.81 -5.65
CA MET A 46 7.15 0.27 -4.98
C MET A 46 6.74 -0.68 -3.84
N LEU A 47 5.82 -0.25 -2.95
CA LEU A 47 5.31 -1.08 -1.85
C LEU A 47 4.64 -2.37 -2.37
N LEU A 48 3.89 -2.27 -3.48
CA LEU A 48 3.27 -3.41 -4.16
C LEU A 48 4.30 -4.46 -4.59
N HIS A 49 5.36 -4.04 -5.27
CA HIS A 49 6.40 -4.94 -5.73
C HIS A 49 7.23 -5.51 -4.59
N THR A 50 7.59 -4.68 -3.61
CA THR A 50 8.33 -5.14 -2.44
C THR A 50 7.54 -6.18 -1.65
N ALA A 51 6.24 -5.99 -1.42
CA ALA A 51 5.41 -6.98 -0.74
C ALA A 51 5.39 -8.33 -1.48
N ALA A 52 5.34 -8.30 -2.82
CA ALA A 52 5.39 -9.51 -3.64
C ALA A 52 6.77 -10.20 -3.59
N ILE A 53 7.86 -9.44 -3.63
CA ILE A 53 9.23 -9.94 -3.51
C ILE A 53 9.42 -10.58 -2.12
N SER A 54 9.06 -9.86 -1.06
CA SER A 54 9.12 -10.32 0.33
C SER A 54 8.35 -11.63 0.54
N ALA A 55 7.11 -11.72 0.03
CA ALA A 55 6.33 -12.96 0.10
C ALA A 55 7.00 -14.12 -0.63
N THR A 56 7.61 -13.83 -1.79
CA THR A 56 8.31 -14.84 -2.61
C THR A 56 9.59 -15.32 -1.92
N GLU A 57 10.41 -14.42 -1.39
CA GLU A 57 11.66 -14.78 -0.69
C GLU A 57 11.38 -15.51 0.62
N GLY A 58 10.35 -15.10 1.37
CA GLY A 58 9.85 -15.88 2.51
C GLY A 58 9.46 -17.29 2.09
N ALA A 59 8.63 -17.45 1.06
CA ALA A 59 8.18 -18.76 0.59
C ALA A 59 9.35 -19.63 0.10
N ARG A 60 10.33 -19.03 -0.60
CA ARG A 60 11.58 -19.70 -1.01
C ARG A 60 12.40 -20.16 0.18
N LYS A 61 12.50 -19.37 1.25
CA LYS A 61 13.19 -19.80 2.47
C LYS A 61 12.51 -21.00 3.10
N GLY A 62 11.18 -21.01 3.13
CA GLY A 62 10.39 -22.08 3.75
C GLY A 62 10.50 -23.42 3.03
N ILE A 63 10.66 -23.43 1.70
CA ILE A 63 10.70 -24.67 0.92
C ILE A 63 11.93 -25.53 1.28
N VAL A 64 12.98 -24.92 1.81
CA VAL A 64 14.21 -25.59 2.22
C VAL A 64 13.92 -26.55 3.38
N SER A 65 14.51 -27.74 3.30
CA SER A 65 14.38 -28.76 4.36
C SER A 65 14.94 -28.22 5.69
N GLY A 66 14.16 -28.36 6.76
CA GLY A 66 14.52 -27.88 8.10
C GLY A 66 14.29 -26.38 8.34
N ALA A 67 13.76 -25.64 7.36
CA ALA A 67 13.32 -24.27 7.61
C ALA A 67 12.12 -24.23 8.56
N THR A 68 12.09 -23.22 9.42
CA THR A 68 11.00 -22.95 10.37
C THR A 68 10.16 -21.76 9.91
N ALA A 69 8.95 -21.62 10.45
CA ALA A 69 8.11 -20.44 10.17
C ALA A 69 8.79 -19.12 10.62
N LYS A 70 9.69 -19.18 11.60
CA LYS A 70 10.50 -18.03 12.01
C LYS A 70 11.48 -17.62 10.90
N ASP A 71 12.20 -18.58 10.31
CA ASP A 71 13.14 -18.31 9.21
C ASP A 71 12.43 -17.69 8.00
N VAL A 72 11.20 -18.14 7.73
CA VAL A 72 10.35 -17.57 6.66
C VAL A 72 9.99 -16.12 6.94
N LYS A 73 9.55 -15.81 8.17
CA LYS A 73 9.21 -14.45 8.57
C LYS A 73 10.44 -13.54 8.53
N GLU A 74 11.58 -14.01 9.02
CA GLU A 74 12.83 -13.25 8.99
C GLU A 74 13.28 -12.94 7.55
N ALA A 75 13.20 -13.91 6.64
CA ALA A 75 13.50 -13.69 5.22
C ALA A 75 12.54 -12.68 4.58
N ALA A 76 11.24 -12.76 4.88
CA ALA A 76 10.28 -11.78 4.39
C ALA A 76 10.56 -10.37 4.93
N PHE A 77 10.86 -10.22 6.23
CA PHE A 77 11.18 -8.92 6.83
C PHE A 77 12.52 -8.34 6.37
N ALA A 78 13.50 -9.18 6.01
CA ALA A 78 14.78 -8.73 5.48
C ALA A 78 14.64 -7.93 4.17
N GLU A 79 13.58 -8.19 3.38
CA GLU A 79 13.27 -7.42 2.17
C GLU A 79 12.50 -6.11 2.48
N LEU A 80 11.74 -6.06 3.58
CA LEU A 80 10.89 -4.93 3.94
C LEU A 80 11.67 -3.85 4.71
N GLN A 81 12.56 -4.26 5.63
CA GLN A 81 13.29 -3.36 6.53
C GLN A 81 14.20 -2.35 5.81
N PRO A 82 14.98 -2.72 4.76
CA PRO A 82 15.87 -1.77 4.08
C PRO A 82 15.13 -0.61 3.40
N LEU A 83 13.86 -0.82 3.07
CA LEU A 83 12.99 0.17 2.43
C LEU A 83 12.23 1.05 3.45
N GLY A 84 12.51 0.85 4.73
CA GLY A 84 11.90 1.59 5.84
C GLY A 84 10.42 1.32 6.02
N ILE A 85 9.92 0.16 5.55
CA ILE A 85 8.50 -0.19 5.65
C ILE A 85 8.15 -0.51 7.11
N ARG A 86 7.13 0.18 7.63
CA ARG A 86 6.62 0.09 9.00
C ARG A 86 5.29 -0.64 9.05
N SER A 87 5.03 -1.26 10.20
CA SER A 87 3.77 -1.94 10.53
C SER A 87 3.33 -3.00 9.50
N ALA A 88 4.29 -3.59 8.78
CA ALA A 88 4.01 -4.69 7.87
C ALA A 88 3.68 -5.97 8.66
N ARG A 89 2.67 -6.70 8.20
CA ARG A 89 2.26 -8.00 8.78
C ARG A 89 2.67 -9.12 7.84
N VAL A 90 3.26 -10.18 8.39
CA VAL A 90 3.63 -11.39 7.64
C VAL A 90 2.97 -12.61 8.27
N ILE A 91 2.13 -13.29 7.48
CA ILE A 91 1.46 -14.55 7.85
C ILE A 91 2.09 -15.68 7.05
N VAL A 92 2.37 -16.79 7.72
CA VAL A 92 2.94 -17.99 7.11
C VAL A 92 1.99 -19.14 7.41
N LYS A 93 1.62 -19.91 6.39
CA LYS A 93 0.90 -21.17 6.56
C LYS A 93 1.64 -22.31 5.84
N PRO A 94 1.70 -23.51 6.43
CA PRO A 94 1.28 -23.84 7.81
C PRO A 94 2.18 -23.19 8.88
N ASP A 95 1.65 -23.05 10.10
CA ASP A 95 2.37 -22.44 11.24
C ASP A 95 3.61 -23.25 11.65
N GLU A 96 3.55 -24.57 11.47
CA GLU A 96 4.67 -25.48 11.67
C GLU A 96 5.12 -26.06 10.34
N ILE A 97 6.39 -25.83 10.00
CA ILE A 97 7.02 -26.38 8.80
C ILE A 97 7.77 -27.64 9.20
N ASN A 98 7.29 -28.77 8.72
CA ASN A 98 7.89 -30.09 8.94
C ASN A 98 8.28 -30.72 7.58
N PRO A 99 9.02 -31.85 7.57
CA PRO A 99 9.39 -32.53 6.32
C PRO A 99 8.19 -32.98 5.49
N GLU A 100 7.05 -33.24 6.13
CA GLU A 100 5.79 -33.63 5.49
C GLU A 100 5.00 -32.46 4.91
N THR A 101 5.46 -31.22 5.11
CA THR A 101 4.77 -30.03 4.61
C THR A 101 4.86 -29.98 3.09
N ASP A 102 3.73 -30.18 2.43
CA ASP A 102 3.64 -30.23 0.97
C ASP A 102 3.83 -28.85 0.33
N MET A 103 3.44 -27.80 1.05
CA MET A 103 3.24 -26.48 0.49
C MET A 103 3.36 -25.41 1.57
N ILE A 104 3.89 -24.26 1.16
CA ILE A 104 4.08 -23.10 2.01
C ILE A 104 3.42 -21.90 1.36
N THR A 105 2.59 -21.22 2.12
CA THR A 105 1.89 -20.00 1.75
C THR A 105 2.38 -18.87 2.64
N VAL A 106 2.88 -17.81 2.03
CA VAL A 106 3.33 -16.60 2.73
C VAL A 106 2.49 -15.43 2.25
N GLY A 107 1.87 -14.73 3.19
CA GLY A 107 1.17 -13.48 2.97
C GLY A 107 1.92 -12.32 3.62
N VAL A 108 2.05 -11.23 2.89
CA VAL A 108 2.64 -9.98 3.33
C VAL A 108 1.60 -8.89 3.14
N CYS A 109 1.34 -8.13 4.20
CA CYS A 109 0.51 -6.95 4.19
C CYS A 109 1.35 -5.73 4.55
N VAL A 110 1.28 -4.69 3.72
CA VAL A 110 1.94 -3.41 3.94
C VAL A 110 0.87 -2.32 3.98
N PRO A 111 0.68 -1.64 5.11
CA PRO A 111 -0.35 -0.61 5.22
C PRO A 111 0.05 0.67 4.48
N LEU A 112 -0.88 1.27 3.73
CA LEU A 112 -0.67 2.53 3.01
C LEU A 112 -1.00 3.72 3.92
N THR A 113 -0.25 3.83 5.00
CA THR A 113 -0.33 4.93 5.97
C THR A 113 0.72 6.00 5.68
N THR A 114 0.59 7.16 6.32
CA THR A 114 1.58 8.25 6.26
C THR A 114 2.99 7.79 6.66
N ASP A 115 3.12 6.76 7.49
CA ASP A 115 4.42 6.22 7.92
C ASP A 115 5.19 5.53 6.80
N ASN A 116 4.50 4.99 5.80
CA ASN A 116 5.09 4.29 4.66
C ASN A 116 5.24 5.16 3.41
N PHE A 117 4.74 6.40 3.47
CA PHE A 117 4.79 7.40 2.39
C PHE A 117 5.65 8.61 2.78
N TYR A 118 6.16 9.32 1.78
CA TYR A 118 6.98 10.52 2.00
C TYR A 118 6.16 11.78 2.33
N MET A 119 4.87 11.76 1.99
CA MET A 119 3.90 12.81 2.26
C MET A 119 2.58 12.13 2.65
N THR A 120 1.66 12.86 3.25
CA THR A 120 0.32 12.31 3.57
C THR A 120 -0.38 11.91 2.28
N PRO A 121 -0.54 10.60 2.00
CA PRO A 121 -1.15 10.18 0.75
C PRO A 121 -2.60 10.65 0.73
N LYS A 122 -3.06 11.20 -0.39
CA LYS A 122 -4.46 11.63 -0.54
C LYS A 122 -5.30 10.58 -1.26
N PHE A 123 -4.69 9.78 -2.12
CA PHE A 123 -5.40 8.81 -2.97
C PHE A 123 -5.48 7.41 -2.38
N PHE A 124 -4.52 7.02 -1.53
CA PHE A 124 -4.34 5.64 -1.07
C PHE A 124 -4.45 5.49 0.46
N LEU A 125 -4.86 6.54 1.17
CA LEU A 125 -4.87 6.53 2.64
C LEU A 125 -5.95 5.58 3.16
N GLY A 126 -5.55 4.68 4.06
CA GLY A 126 -6.45 3.69 4.67
C GLY A 126 -6.61 2.40 3.87
N GLU A 127 -5.90 2.27 2.74
CA GLU A 127 -5.79 1.00 2.01
C GLU A 127 -4.57 0.19 2.45
N ASP A 128 -4.62 -1.12 2.22
CA ASP A 128 -3.52 -2.05 2.51
C ASP A 128 -3.07 -2.75 1.22
N VAL A 129 -1.76 -2.91 1.06
CA VAL A 129 -1.18 -3.78 0.03
C VAL A 129 -1.05 -5.18 0.59
N ILE A 130 -1.92 -6.08 0.14
CA ILE A 130 -1.86 -7.51 0.50
C ILE A 130 -1.31 -8.30 -0.69
N LYS A 131 -0.24 -9.07 -0.45
CA LYS A 131 0.34 -10.01 -1.40
C LYS A 131 0.51 -11.37 -0.77
N VAL A 132 0.02 -12.40 -1.46
CA VAL A 132 0.08 -13.78 -0.99
C VAL A 132 0.69 -14.66 -2.07
N VAL A 133 1.67 -15.46 -1.69
CA VAL A 133 2.40 -16.37 -2.58
C VAL A 133 2.37 -17.76 -1.96
N SER A 134 2.07 -18.76 -2.77
CA SER A 134 2.12 -20.18 -2.37
C SER A 134 3.09 -20.93 -3.27
N ILE A 135 4.02 -21.68 -2.67
CA ILE A 135 4.97 -22.55 -3.37
C ILE A 135 4.84 -23.98 -2.84
N THR A 136 4.83 -24.95 -3.75
CA THR A 136 4.78 -26.39 -3.44
C THR A 136 6.19 -26.96 -3.36
N ARG A 137 6.46 -27.83 -2.38
CA ARG A 137 7.70 -28.63 -2.36
C ARG A 137 7.71 -29.63 -3.51
N GLU A 138 8.82 -29.71 -4.24
CA GLU A 138 8.97 -30.57 -5.43
C GLU A 138 8.61 -32.04 -5.16
N ALA A 139 8.82 -32.52 -3.94
CA ALA A 139 8.50 -33.89 -3.54
C ALA A 139 7.00 -34.24 -3.64
N LYS A 140 6.08 -33.27 -3.62
CA LYS A 140 4.62 -33.53 -3.50
C LYS A 140 3.75 -32.71 -4.48
N SER A 141 4.27 -32.38 -5.66
CA SER A 141 3.52 -31.64 -6.70
C SER A 141 2.39 -32.47 -7.32
N GLY A 142 1.13 -32.10 -7.08
CA GLY A 142 -0.06 -32.81 -7.60
C GLY A 142 -1.32 -31.94 -7.64
N LYS A 143 -2.44 -32.47 -8.17
CA LYS A 143 -3.74 -31.75 -8.24
C LYS A 143 -4.21 -31.26 -6.86
N ASP A 144 -3.97 -32.06 -5.83
CA ASP A 144 -4.37 -31.75 -4.45
C ASP A 144 -3.57 -30.58 -3.86
N ALA A 145 -2.32 -30.41 -4.27
CA ALA A 145 -1.48 -29.30 -3.83
C ALA A 145 -2.02 -27.94 -4.35
N LYS A 146 -2.54 -27.90 -5.58
CA LYS A 146 -3.11 -26.67 -6.16
C LYS A 146 -4.40 -26.24 -5.46
N ALA A 147 -5.25 -27.19 -5.06
CA ALA A 147 -6.47 -26.91 -4.32
C ALA A 147 -6.15 -26.41 -2.90
N LYS A 148 -5.21 -27.04 -2.21
CA LYS A 148 -4.69 -26.56 -0.91
C LYS A 148 -4.10 -25.16 -1.03
N ALA A 149 -3.35 -24.86 -2.11
CA ALA A 149 -2.76 -23.54 -2.36
C ALA A 149 -3.80 -22.44 -2.48
N ALA A 150 -4.87 -22.69 -3.24
CA ALA A 150 -5.96 -21.73 -3.40
C ALA A 150 -6.69 -21.46 -2.08
N ALA A 151 -6.95 -22.52 -1.30
CA ALA A 151 -7.60 -22.39 0.01
C ALA A 151 -6.71 -21.64 1.02
N ALA A 152 -5.43 -21.99 1.12
CA ALA A 152 -4.47 -21.32 1.99
C ALA A 152 -4.31 -19.85 1.61
N THR A 153 -4.16 -19.56 0.31
CA THR A 153 -4.06 -18.19 -0.21
C THR A 153 -5.28 -17.35 0.16
N LYS A 154 -6.50 -17.91 0.00
CA LYS A 154 -7.74 -17.23 0.37
C LYS A 154 -7.83 -16.97 1.89
N SER A 155 -7.46 -17.96 2.71
CA SER A 155 -7.46 -17.79 4.17
C SER A 155 -6.45 -16.75 4.62
N VAL A 156 -5.23 -16.77 4.10
CA VAL A 156 -4.18 -15.81 4.47
C VAL A 156 -4.54 -14.41 4.01
N ALA A 157 -5.13 -14.26 2.82
CA ALA A 157 -5.63 -12.96 2.37
C ALA A 157 -6.76 -12.43 3.28
N ALA A 158 -7.68 -13.30 3.71
CA ALA A 158 -8.74 -12.94 4.66
C ALA A 158 -8.18 -12.57 6.05
N ASP A 159 -7.23 -13.34 6.57
CA ASP A 159 -6.58 -13.09 7.85
C ASP A 159 -5.82 -11.74 7.84
N LEU A 160 -5.17 -11.41 6.72
CA LEU A 160 -4.49 -10.12 6.54
C LEU A 160 -5.45 -8.94 6.38
N ALA A 161 -6.61 -9.16 5.74
CA ALA A 161 -7.65 -8.14 5.57
C ALA A 161 -8.47 -7.91 6.85
N GLY A 162 -8.72 -8.96 7.63
CA GLY A 162 -9.49 -8.91 8.88
C GLY A 162 -8.80 -8.08 9.98
N GLY A 163 -7.46 -8.08 10.01
CA GLY A 163 -6.70 -7.24 10.95
C GLY A 163 -6.84 -5.71 10.73
N LEU A 164 -7.50 -5.28 9.66
CA LEU A 164 -7.84 -3.87 9.43
C LEU A 164 -9.09 -3.43 10.21
N GLY A 165 -10.05 -4.35 10.45
CA GLY A 165 -11.26 -4.07 11.22
C GLY A 165 -10.98 -3.91 12.71
N ASP A 166 -10.19 -4.82 13.29
CA ASP A 166 -9.83 -4.78 14.71
C ASP A 166 -8.91 -3.59 15.03
N ALA A 167 -7.98 -3.22 14.16
CA ALA A 167 -7.07 -2.10 14.42
C ALA A 167 -7.75 -0.73 14.29
N ILE A 168 -8.77 -0.59 13.42
CA ILE A 168 -9.60 0.62 13.35
C ILE A 168 -10.63 0.61 14.47
N GLY A 169 -11.20 -0.56 14.82
CA GLY A 169 -12.10 -0.75 15.96
C GLY A 169 -11.44 -0.38 17.29
N ASP A 170 -10.27 -0.95 17.59
CA ASP A 170 -9.48 -0.63 18.80
C ASP A 170 -9.11 0.86 18.84
N VAL A 171 -8.73 1.46 17.71
CA VAL A 171 -8.41 2.90 17.64
C VAL A 171 -9.65 3.76 17.82
N LEU A 172 -10.82 3.35 17.32
CA LEU A 172 -12.08 4.09 17.46
C LEU A 172 -12.65 3.94 18.88
N ASP A 173 -12.51 2.76 19.49
CA ASP A 173 -12.90 2.48 20.87
C ASP A 173 -11.99 3.19 21.88
N ASP A 174 -10.69 3.30 21.60
CA ASP A 174 -9.74 4.12 22.38
C ASP A 174 -10.00 5.63 22.22
N LEU A 175 -10.48 6.08 21.05
CA LEU A 175 -10.79 7.50 20.81
C LEU A 175 -12.17 7.92 21.35
N LEU A 176 -13.13 6.99 21.44
CA LEU A 176 -14.51 7.23 21.86
C LEU A 176 -15.01 6.08 22.76
N PRO A 177 -14.51 5.97 24.01
CA PRO A 177 -14.93 4.91 24.90
C PRO A 177 -16.42 5.05 25.21
N GLY A 178 -17.23 4.08 24.75
CA GLY A 178 -18.62 3.92 25.15
C GLY A 178 -19.68 4.62 24.28
N LEU A 179 -19.46 4.75 22.97
CA LEU A 179 -20.59 5.08 22.08
C LEU A 179 -21.49 3.84 21.91
N PRO A 180 -22.75 3.86 22.36
CA PRO A 180 -23.64 2.72 22.19
C PRO A 180 -23.85 2.48 20.70
N LEU A 181 -23.53 1.28 20.23
CA LEU A 181 -23.96 0.80 18.93
C LEU A 181 -25.49 0.73 18.98
N GLY A 182 -26.13 1.76 18.43
CA GLY A 182 -27.59 1.80 18.28
C GLY A 182 -28.05 0.58 17.50
N GLY A 183 -28.87 -0.23 18.16
CA GLY A 183 -29.45 -1.43 17.58
C GLY A 183 -29.78 -2.45 18.65
N ASP A 184 -30.68 -2.08 19.57
CA ASP A 184 -31.57 -2.97 20.32
C ASP A 184 -32.68 -2.07 20.89
N ASP A 185 -33.47 -1.45 19.99
CA ASP A 185 -34.79 -0.95 20.38
C ASP A 185 -35.71 -2.17 20.41
N ASP A 186 -35.92 -2.64 21.64
CA ASP A 186 -37.19 -3.11 22.18
C ASP A 186 -38.36 -3.18 21.18
N ASP A 187 -38.71 -4.40 20.77
CA ASP A 187 -40.06 -4.76 20.30
C ASP A 187 -40.35 -6.21 20.73
N ASP A 188 -40.24 -6.47 22.04
CA ASP A 188 -40.88 -7.58 22.75
C ASP A 188 -41.57 -6.97 23.98
N ASP A 189 -42.83 -6.56 23.84
CA ASP A 189 -43.87 -6.58 24.88
C ASP A 189 -45.15 -5.86 24.39
N ASP A 190 -46.10 -6.65 23.85
CA ASP A 190 -47.55 -6.67 24.18
C ASP A 190 -48.37 -7.48 23.15
#